data_AF-A0A6I9PMP5-F1
#
_entry.id   AF-A0A6I9PMP5-F1
#
_cell.length_a   1.000
_cell.length_b   1.000
_cell.length_c   1.000
_cell.angle_alpha   90.00
_cell.angle_beta   90.00
_cell.angle_gamma   90.00
#
_symmetry.space_group_name_H-M   'P 1'
#
loop_
_entity.id
_entity.type
_entity.pdbx_description
1 polymer ?
#
loop_
_entity_poly.entity_id
_entity_poly.type
_entity_poly.pdbx_seq_one_letter_code
_entity_poly.pdbx_strand_id
1 'polypeptide(L)'
;MQQTPFTPLGQTTPAFPGLDANPPASTHELAIPNDLIGCIIGRQGTKINEIRQMSGAQIKIANAMEGSSERQITITGTPANISLAQYLINARFRDVAAMWNDPSSMTTS
;
A
#
# COMPACT_ATOMS: atom_id res chain seq x y z
N MET A 1 37.88 -25.27 -41.10
CA MET A 1 37.78 -24.05 -40.27
C MET A 1 36.50 -23.36 -40.72
N GLN A 2 35.37 -23.34 -40.02
CA GLN A 2 35.13 -23.19 -38.58
C GLN A 2 33.84 -23.96 -38.23
N GLN A 3 33.90 -24.85 -37.23
CA GLN A 3 32.72 -25.47 -36.61
C GLN A 3 31.98 -24.43 -35.77
N THR A 4 30.67 -24.30 -35.96
CA THR A 4 29.76 -23.63 -35.02
C THR A 4 29.08 -24.70 -34.15
N PRO A 5 29.13 -24.60 -32.81
CA PRO A 5 28.61 -25.63 -31.92
C PRO A 5 27.07 -25.61 -31.87
N PHE A 6 26.46 -26.78 -32.03
CA PHE A 6 25.07 -27.07 -31.71
C PHE A 6 24.88 -27.01 -30.19
N THR A 7 24.04 -26.08 -29.73
CA THR A 7 23.59 -26.04 -28.33
C THR A 7 22.48 -27.08 -28.14
N PRO A 8 22.64 -28.11 -27.29
CA PRO A 8 21.57 -29.04 -27.00
C PRO A 8 20.48 -28.33 -26.20
N LEU A 9 19.24 -28.44 -26.67
CA LEU A 9 18.05 -27.94 -25.99
C LEU A 9 17.86 -28.72 -24.67
N GLY A 10 18.44 -28.17 -23.61
CA GLY A 10 18.43 -28.73 -22.27
C GLY A 10 17.03 -28.66 -21.66
N GLN A 11 16.37 -29.80 -21.69
CA GLN A 11 15.27 -30.20 -20.82
C GLN A 11 15.71 -30.09 -19.34
N THR A 12 15.25 -29.07 -18.60
CA THR A 12 15.09 -29.14 -17.14
C THR A 12 13.93 -28.24 -16.68
N THR A 13 12.90 -28.90 -16.15
CA THR A 13 12.00 -28.48 -15.08
C THR A 13 11.08 -27.26 -15.30
N PRO A 14 9.74 -27.44 -15.38
CA PRO A 14 8.83 -26.45 -14.85
C PRO A 14 9.09 -26.39 -13.35
N ALA A 15 9.67 -25.31 -12.86
CA ALA A 15 9.62 -25.00 -11.44
C ALA A 15 8.15 -24.76 -11.10
N PHE A 16 7.47 -25.80 -10.63
CA PHE A 16 6.18 -25.65 -9.96
C PHE A 16 6.49 -24.97 -8.63
N PRO A 17 6.06 -23.71 -8.39
CA PRO A 17 6.18 -23.11 -7.07
C PRO A 17 5.29 -23.94 -6.15
N GLY A 18 5.94 -24.81 -5.37
CA GLY A 18 5.27 -25.58 -4.34
C GLY A 18 4.72 -24.62 -3.31
N LEU A 19 3.40 -24.57 -3.18
CA LEU A 19 2.63 -24.81 -1.95
C LEU A 19 3.32 -24.49 -0.61
N ASP A 20 4.07 -23.41 -0.46
CA ASP A 20 4.38 -22.87 0.84
C ASP A 20 3.13 -22.11 1.30
N ALA A 21 2.25 -22.85 1.97
CA ALA A 21 1.11 -22.30 2.70
C ALA A 21 1.57 -21.49 3.93
N ASN A 22 2.49 -20.54 3.74
CA ASN A 22 2.48 -19.34 4.55
C ASN A 22 1.22 -18.59 4.10
N PRO A 23 0.27 -18.23 4.99
CA PRO A 23 -0.89 -17.44 4.56
C PRO A 23 -0.32 -16.24 3.80
N PRO A 24 -0.61 -16.07 2.49
CA PRO A 24 0.15 -15.17 1.65
C PRO A 24 0.02 -13.79 2.27
N ALA A 25 1.11 -13.36 2.92
CA ALA A 25 1.19 -12.04 3.51
C ALA A 25 1.06 -11.10 2.32
N SER A 26 -0.16 -10.64 2.12
CA SER A 26 -0.50 -9.83 0.97
C SER A 26 0.09 -8.45 1.27
N THR A 27 0.48 -7.76 0.22
CA THR A 27 0.99 -6.40 0.36
C THR A 27 0.13 -5.50 -0.50
N HIS A 28 -0.32 -4.40 0.07
CA HIS A 28 -1.16 -3.43 -0.60
C HIS A 28 -0.53 -2.05 -0.50
N GLU A 29 -0.38 -1.37 -1.62
CA GLU A 29 0.15 -0.02 -1.67
C GLU A 29 -0.94 0.99 -2.01
N LEU A 30 -0.95 2.08 -1.25
CA LEU A 30 -1.84 3.22 -1.42
C LEU A 30 -1.01 4.48 -1.59
N ALA A 31 -1.28 5.28 -2.62
CA ALA A 31 -0.69 6.61 -2.76
C ALA A 31 -1.67 7.65 -2.19
N ILE A 32 -1.20 8.47 -1.25
CA ILE A 32 -2.01 9.52 -0.61
C ILE A 32 -1.24 10.85 -0.63
N PRO A 33 -1.86 11.97 -1.06
CA PRO A 33 -1.30 13.31 -0.99
C PRO A 33 -0.72 13.65 0.39
N ASN A 34 0.44 14.30 0.44
CA ASN A 34 1.12 14.75 1.66
C ASN A 34 0.28 15.77 2.43
N ASP A 35 -0.59 16.50 1.74
CA ASP A 35 -1.53 17.43 2.35
C ASP A 35 -2.59 16.68 3.20
N LEU A 36 -3.03 15.52 2.71
CA LEU A 36 -4.08 14.71 3.33
C LEU A 36 -3.53 13.64 4.28
N ILE A 37 -2.31 13.13 4.01
CA ILE A 37 -1.67 12.09 4.82
C ILE A 37 -1.47 12.54 6.27
N GLY A 38 -1.17 13.83 6.50
CA GLY A 38 -1.00 14.37 7.85
C GLY A 38 -2.28 14.21 8.70
N CYS A 39 -3.45 14.37 8.07
CA CYS A 39 -4.74 14.18 8.72
C CYS A 39 -5.04 12.70 9.00
N ILE A 40 -4.63 11.79 8.10
CA ILE A 40 -4.78 10.33 8.28
C ILE A 40 -3.83 9.80 9.37
N ILE A 41 -2.58 10.26 9.38
CA ILE A 41 -1.59 9.89 10.40
C ILE A 41 -2.03 10.40 11.77
N GLY A 42 -2.63 11.59 11.82
CA GLY A 42 -3.04 12.27 13.04
C GLY A 42 -1.85 12.89 13.77
N ARG A 43 -2.15 13.70 14.80
CA ARG A 43 -1.11 14.33 15.63
C ARG A 43 -0.22 13.23 16.23
N GLN A 44 1.09 13.36 16.05
CA GLN A 44 2.10 12.40 16.55
C GLN A 44 1.93 10.95 16.02
N GLY A 45 1.17 10.72 14.95
CA GLY A 45 0.93 9.36 14.45
C GLY A 45 -0.06 8.54 15.27
N THR A 46 -0.85 9.16 16.16
CA THR A 46 -1.83 8.43 16.98
C THR A 46 -2.89 7.73 16.13
N LYS A 47 -3.36 8.37 15.04
CA LYS A 47 -4.45 7.81 14.23
C LYS A 47 -3.98 6.64 13.36
N ILE A 48 -2.81 6.75 12.72
CA ILE A 48 -2.24 5.60 12.00
C ILE A 48 -1.86 4.46 12.94
N ASN A 49 -1.43 4.78 14.17
CA ASN A 49 -1.15 3.80 15.21
C ASN A 49 -2.43 3.04 15.63
N GLU A 50 -3.54 3.75 15.76
CA GLU A 50 -4.85 3.15 16.00
C GLU A 50 -5.26 2.23 14.83
N ILE A 51 -5.09 2.67 13.58
CA ILE A 51 -5.44 1.88 12.39
C ILE A 51 -4.62 0.58 12.31
N ARG A 52 -3.30 0.63 12.55
CA ARG A 52 -2.48 -0.60 12.60
C ARG A 52 -2.91 -1.53 13.73
N GLN A 53 -3.35 -0.99 14.86
CA GLN A 53 -3.78 -1.79 16.01
C GLN A 53 -5.16 -2.41 15.81
N MET A 54 -6.09 -1.66 15.20
CA MET A 54 -7.42 -2.16 14.82
C MET A 54 -7.35 -3.23 13.73
N SER A 55 -6.50 -2.99 12.72
CA SER A 55 -6.33 -3.92 11.60
C SER A 55 -5.44 -5.10 11.92
N GLY A 56 -4.51 -4.96 12.87
CA GLY A 56 -3.43 -5.93 13.06
C GLY A 56 -2.54 -6.08 11.83
N ALA A 57 -2.58 -5.13 10.88
CA ALA A 57 -1.73 -5.13 9.69
C ALA A 57 -0.46 -4.31 9.93
N GLN A 58 0.62 -4.68 9.24
CA GLN A 58 1.86 -3.93 9.25
C GLN A 58 1.75 -2.78 8.26
N ILE A 59 1.67 -1.55 8.77
CA ILE A 59 1.58 -0.35 7.93
C ILE A 59 2.94 0.33 7.91
N LYS A 60 3.50 0.50 6.71
CA LYS A 60 4.77 1.17 6.45
C LYS A 60 4.50 2.36 5.55
N ILE A 61 4.97 3.52 5.96
CA ILE A 61 4.81 4.76 5.21
C ILE A 61 6.15 5.03 4.53
N ALA A 62 6.17 5.03 3.20
CA ALA A 62 7.34 5.42 2.41
C ALA A 62 7.56 6.94 2.50
N ASN A 63 8.79 7.39 2.27
CA ASN A 63 9.06 8.82 2.13
C ASN A 63 8.39 9.33 0.85
N ALA A 64 7.90 10.58 0.89
CA ALA A 64 7.54 11.27 -0.33
C ALA A 64 8.82 11.43 -1.16
N MET A 65 8.76 11.01 -2.42
CA MET A 65 9.88 11.17 -3.34
C MET A 65 10.08 12.67 -3.63
N GLU A 66 11.33 13.10 -3.84
CA GLU A 66 11.64 14.52 -4.05
C GLU A 66 10.86 15.07 -5.26
N GLY A 67 9.94 16.01 -5.01
CA GLY A 67 9.02 16.55 -6.02
C GLY A 67 7.61 15.92 -6.03
N SER A 68 7.37 14.89 -5.22
CA SER A 68 6.06 14.25 -5.10
C SER A 68 5.21 14.91 -4.02
N SER A 69 4.02 15.37 -4.40
CA SER A 69 2.99 15.79 -3.45
C SER A 69 2.24 14.61 -2.85
N GLU A 70 2.64 13.37 -3.11
CA GLU A 70 2.00 12.14 -2.62
C GLU A 70 2.99 11.24 -1.87
N ARG A 71 2.45 10.38 -1.01
CA ARG A 71 3.16 9.47 -0.14
C ARG A 71 2.59 8.07 -0.28
N GLN A 72 3.46 7.09 -0.51
CA GLN A 72 3.05 5.69 -0.57
C GLN A 72 2.96 5.08 0.82
N ILE A 73 1.87 4.37 1.07
CA ILE A 73 1.62 3.57 2.27
C ILE A 73 1.55 2.13 1.83
N THR A 74 2.46 1.32 2.34
CA THR A 74 2.52 -0.12 2.15
C THR A 74 1.90 -0.81 3.36
N ILE A 75 0.89 -1.64 3.13
CA ILE A 75 0.21 -2.42 4.16
C ILE A 75 0.51 -3.89 3.89
N THR A 76 1.15 -4.57 4.84
CA THR A 76 1.53 -5.97 4.74
C THR A 76 0.83 -6.76 5.85
N GLY A 77 0.22 -7.90 5.50
CA GLY A 77 -0.44 -8.75 6.50
C GLY A 77 -1.34 -9.80 5.87
N THR A 78 -2.28 -10.32 6.65
CA THR A 78 -3.31 -11.20 6.10
C THR A 78 -4.28 -10.38 5.22
N PRO A 79 -4.92 -10.98 4.21
CA PRO A 79 -5.90 -10.27 3.38
C PRO A 79 -7.06 -9.68 4.19
N ALA A 80 -7.45 -10.30 5.31
CA ALA A 80 -8.45 -9.76 6.23
C ALA A 80 -7.96 -8.47 6.92
N ASN A 81 -6.74 -8.49 7.45
CA ASN A 81 -6.14 -7.35 8.15
C ASN A 81 -5.92 -6.18 7.18
N ILE A 82 -5.42 -6.46 5.97
CA ILE A 82 -5.22 -5.46 4.92
C ILE A 82 -6.54 -4.83 4.50
N SER A 83 -7.57 -5.64 4.26
CA SER A 83 -8.89 -5.13 3.85
C SER A 83 -9.45 -4.17 4.90
N LEU A 84 -9.28 -4.48 6.19
CA LEU A 84 -9.67 -3.60 7.28
C LEU A 84 -8.83 -2.31 7.32
N ALA A 85 -7.50 -2.43 7.26
CA ALA A 85 -6.60 -1.28 7.26
C ALA A 85 -6.88 -0.34 6.07
N GLN A 86 -7.03 -0.91 4.88
CA GLN A 86 -7.34 -0.20 3.65
C GLN A 86 -8.70 0.48 3.75
N TYR A 87 -9.72 -0.19 4.29
CA TYR A 87 -11.03 0.42 4.51
C TYR A 87 -10.93 1.62 5.46
N LEU A 88 -10.23 1.49 6.58
CA LEU A 88 -10.05 2.57 7.55
C LEU A 88 -9.27 3.75 6.95
N ILE A 89 -8.21 3.48 6.21
CA ILE A 89 -7.40 4.51 5.53
C ILE A 89 -8.24 5.20 4.45
N ASN A 90 -8.93 4.44 3.59
CA ASN A 90 -9.79 4.99 2.55
C ASN A 90 -10.97 5.77 3.10
N ALA A 91 -11.57 5.34 4.22
CA ALA A 91 -12.65 6.08 4.87
C ALA A 91 -12.16 7.45 5.33
N ARG A 92 -10.97 7.52 5.95
CA ARG A 92 -10.36 8.78 6.36
C ARG A 92 -9.94 9.63 5.18
N PHE A 93 -9.38 9.01 4.16
CA PHE A 93 -9.04 9.68 2.92
C PHE A 93 -10.27 10.31 2.28
N ARG A 94 -11.38 9.56 2.15
CA ARG A 94 -12.63 10.03 1.58
C ARG A 94 -13.27 11.15 2.38
N ASP A 95 -13.18 11.12 3.71
CA ASP A 95 -13.70 12.19 4.56
C ASP A 95 -12.99 13.52 4.28
N VAL A 96 -11.65 13.52 4.33
CA VAL A 96 -10.86 14.73 4.05
C VAL A 96 -10.92 15.11 2.57
N ALA A 97 -10.93 14.14 1.66
CA ALA A 97 -11.09 14.38 0.23
C ALA A 97 -12.48 14.93 -0.11
N ALA A 98 -13.54 14.53 0.61
CA ALA A 98 -14.87 15.11 0.45
C ALA A 98 -14.89 16.57 0.94
N MET A 99 -14.17 16.88 2.02
CA MET A 99 -13.97 18.27 2.46
C MET A 99 -13.18 19.11 1.44
N TRP A 100 -12.26 18.50 0.70
CA TRP A 100 -11.46 19.18 -0.33
C TRP A 100 -12.18 19.31 -1.69
N ASN A 101 -12.97 18.30 -2.06
CA ASN A 101 -13.59 18.21 -3.39
C ASN A 101 -14.91 18.99 -3.53
N ASP A 102 -15.43 19.59 -2.45
CA ASP A 102 -16.64 20.41 -2.49
C ASP A 102 -16.34 21.89 -2.16
N PRO A 103 -16.10 22.75 -3.18
CA PRO A 103 -15.82 24.17 -2.97
C PRO A 103 -16.98 24.94 -2.32
N SER A 104 -18.17 24.33 -2.22
CA SER A 104 -19.36 24.91 -1.59
C SER A 104 -19.35 24.84 -0.07
N SER A 105 -18.52 23.97 0.53
CA SER A 105 -18.47 23.73 1.98
C SER A 105 -17.58 24.71 2.75
N MET A 106 -16.84 25.59 2.05
CA MET A 106 -15.98 26.61 2.67
C MET A 106 -16.69 27.93 3.03
N THR A 107 -17.97 28.11 2.66
CA THR A 107 -18.80 29.17 3.25
C THR A 107 -19.42 28.65 4.54
N THR A 108 -18.68 28.75 5.64
CA THR A 108 -19.33 28.93 6.94
C THR A 108 -19.35 30.44 7.21
N SER A 109 -20.59 30.94 7.36
CA SER A 109 -21.07 32.31 7.57
C SER A 109 -20.11 33.40 8.03
#